data_AF-A0A1G1X456-F1
#
_entry.id   AF-A0A1G1X456-F1
#
_cell.length_a   1.000
_cell.length_b   1.000
_cell.length_c   1.000
_cell.angle_alpha   90.00
_cell.angle_beta   90.00
_cell.angle_gamma   90.00
#
_symmetry.space_group_name_H-M   'P 1'
#
loop_
_entity.id
_entity.type
_entity.pdbx_description
1 polymer ?
#
loop_
_entity_poly.entity_id
_entity_poly.type
_entity_poly.pdbx_seq_one_letter_code
_entity_poly.pdbx_strand_id
1 'polypeptide(L)' 'MFGLGFPEMVIVLVAIVVLFFGNEKISEIAKGLGKFTGNFKKGKEEMEKEIKKVKKELI' A
#
# COMPACT_ATOMS: atom_id res chain seq x y z
N MET A 1 0.73 -1.55 -39.79
CA MET A 1 0.06 -2.17 -38.63
C MET A 1 1.04 -2.16 -37.47
N PHE A 2 0.90 -1.20 -36.56
CA PHE A 2 1.59 -1.22 -35.26
C PHE A 2 0.52 -0.85 -34.22
N GLY A 3 -0.32 -1.83 -33.89
CA GLY A 3 -1.31 -1.69 -32.83
C GLY A 3 -0.58 -1.92 -31.51
N LEU A 4 -0.20 -0.85 -30.83
CA LEU A 4 0.22 -0.95 -29.44
C LEU A 4 -1.01 -1.35 -28.63
N GLY A 5 -1.08 -2.61 -28.24
CA GLY A 5 -2.10 -3.11 -27.34
C GLY A 5 -1.90 -2.56 -25.94
N PHE A 6 -2.89 -2.81 -25.09
CA PHE A 6 -2.80 -2.50 -23.67
C PHE A 6 -1.56 -3.09 -22.98
N PRO A 7 -1.15 -4.34 -23.25
CA PRO A 7 0.06 -4.92 -22.66
C PRO A 7 1.33 -4.12 -22.99
N GLU A 8 1.51 -3.72 -24.24
CA GLU A 8 2.68 -2.98 -24.71
C GLU A 8 2.73 -1.58 -24.10
N MET A 9 1.57 -0.92 -23.95
CA MET A 9 1.50 0.38 -23.26
C MET A 9 1.91 0.29 -21.79
N VAL A 10 1.46 -0.74 -21.08
CA VAL A 10 1.84 -0.95 -19.67
C VAL A 10 3.34 -1.20 -19.54
N ILE A 11 3.93 -1.99 -20.43
CA ILE A 11 5.38 -2.25 -20.43
C ILE A 11 6.17 -0.95 -20.62
N VAL A 12 5.77 -0.12 -21.59
CA VAL A 12 6.43 1.17 -21.84
C VAL A 12 6.30 2.11 -20.64
N LEU A 13 5.13 2.18 -20.02
CA LEU A 13 4.90 3.00 -18.82
C LEU A 13 5.80 2.56 -17.66
N VAL A 14 5.85 1.25 -17.40
CA VAL A 14 6.71 0.68 -16.34
C VAL A 14 8.18 0.94 -16.66
N ALA A 15 8.60 0.78 -17.92
CA ALA A 15 9.98 1.06 -18.33
C ALA A 15 10.35 2.53 -18.09
N ILE A 16 9.48 3.48 -18.46
CA ILE A 16 9.70 4.91 -18.19
C ILE A 16 9.80 5.14 -16.68
N VAL A 17 8.88 4.63 -15.88
CA VAL A 17 8.90 4.80 -14.43
C VAL A 17 10.21 4.27 -13.83
N VAL A 18 10.67 3.11 -14.26
CA VAL A 18 11.92 2.50 -13.76
C VAL A 18 13.15 3.28 -14.24
N LEU A 19 13.18 3.79 -15.48
CA LEU A 19 14.32 4.55 -15.99
C LEU A 19 14.49 5.92 -15.31
N PHE A 20 13.38 6.62 -15.04
CA PHE A 20 13.43 7.96 -14.43
C PHE A 20 13.50 7.93 -12.90
N PHE A 21 12.78 7.00 -12.27
CA PHE A 21 12.67 6.95 -10.81
C PHE A 21 13.45 5.79 -10.17
N GLY A 22 13.97 4.88 -10.98
CA GLY A 22 14.66 3.68 -10.49
C GLY A 22 13.72 2.69 -9.80
N ASN A 23 14.29 1.58 -9.35
CA ASN A 23 13.61 0.61 -8.48
C ASN A 23 13.49 1.10 -7.02
N GLU A 24 14.26 2.13 -6.65
CA GLU A 24 14.35 2.66 -5.30
C GLU A 24 13.04 3.35 -4.88
N LYS A 25 12.49 4.23 -5.73
CA LYS A 25 11.21 4.91 -5.47
C LYS A 25 10.04 3.94 -5.30
N ILE A 26 9.99 2.89 -6.13
CA ILE A 26 8.97 1.84 -6.01
C ILE A 26 9.10 1.11 -4.66
N SER A 27 10.34 0.78 -4.29
CA SER A 27 10.64 0.11 -3.01
C SER A 27 10.34 1.01 -1.81
N GLU A 28 10.60 2.31 -1.90
CA GLU A 28 10.32 3.32 -0.89
C GLU A 28 8.81 3.46 -0.64
N ILE A 29 8.02 3.56 -1.72
CA ILE A 29 6.55 3.60 -1.66
C ILE A 29 6.00 2.31 -1.05
N ALA A 30 6.49 1.14 -1.48
CA ALA A 30 6.06 -0.14 -0.92
C ALA A 30 6.35 -0.24 0.59
N LYS A 31 7.55 0.20 1.03
CA LYS A 31 7.92 0.26 2.45
C LYS A 31 7.03 1.24 3.22
N GLY A 32 6.74 2.41 2.65
CA GLY A 32 5.87 3.42 3.26
C GLY A 32 4.43 2.92 3.44
N LEU A 33 3.84 2.36 2.38
CA LEU A 33 2.51 1.76 2.40
C LEU A 33 2.42 0.56 3.35
N GLY A 34 3.46 -0.28 3.39
CA GLY A 34 3.55 -1.40 4.33
C GLY A 34 3.56 -0.95 5.78
N LYS A 35 4.37 0.08 6.11
CA LYS A 35 4.40 0.67 7.46
C LYS A 35 3.05 1.30 7.83
N PHE A 36 2.45 2.08 6.92
CA PHE A 36 1.14 2.69 7.13
C PHE A 36 0.07 1.63 7.41
N THR A 37 -0.02 0.62 6.56
CA THR A 37 -0.99 -0.48 6.71
C THR A 37 -0.78 -1.24 8.03
N GLY A 38 0.48 -1.51 8.38
CA GLY A 38 0.84 -2.17 9.63
C GLY A 38 0.41 -1.37 10.87
N ASN A 39 0.71 -0.07 10.90
CA ASN A 39 0.32 0.81 12.00
C ASN A 39 -1.20 1.00 12.08
N PHE A 40 -1.87 1.13 10.94
CA PHE A 40 -3.32 1.23 10.86
C PHE A 40 -4.00 -0.02 11.44
N LYS A 41 -3.51 -1.23 11.08
CA LYS A 41 -4.05 -2.48 11.62
C LYS A 41 -3.85 -2.58 13.13
N LYS A 42 -2.67 -2.23 13.64
CA LYS A 42 -2.39 -2.22 15.10
C LYS A 42 -3.32 -1.25 15.83
N GLY A 43 -3.45 -0.02 15.34
CA GLY A 43 -4.36 0.97 15.94
C GLY A 43 -5.81 0.48 15.94
N LYS A 44 -6.26 -0.15 14.86
CA LYS A 44 -7.60 -0.77 14.80
C LYS A 44 -7.78 -1.85 15.87
N GLU A 45 -6.81 -2.74 16.03
CA GLU A 45 -6.87 -3.81 17.04
C GLU A 45 -6.86 -3.26 18.48
N GLU A 46 -6.09 -2.21 18.75
CA GLU A 46 -6.08 -1.52 20.05
C GLU A 46 -7.43 -0.86 20.34
N MET A 47 -8.00 -0.15 19.38
CA MET A 47 -9.34 0.43 19.50
C MET A 47 -10.41 -0.62 19.78
N GLU A 48 -10.40 -1.74 19.05
CA GLU A 48 -11.35 -2.84 19.28
C GLU A 48 -11.22 -3.44 20.69
N LYS A 49 -9.99 -3.55 21.22
CA LYS A 49 -9.74 -4.01 22.59
C LYS A 49 -10.26 -3.02 23.62
N GLU A 50 -10.04 -1.72 23.43
CA GLU A 50 -10.55 -0.68 24.32
C GLU A 50 -12.08 -0.67 24.34
N ILE A 51 -12.73 -0.71 23.17
CA ILE A 51 -14.19 -0.80 23.05
C ILE A 51 -14.72 -2.04 23.79
N LYS A 52 -14.06 -3.19 23.64
CA LYS A 52 -14.45 -4.44 24.33
C LYS A 52 -14.26 -4.34 25.84
N LYS A 53 -13.21 -3.66 26.31
CA LYS A 53 -12.95 -3.44 27.73
C LYS A 53 -14.01 -2.52 28.34
N VAL A 54 -14.29 -1.38 27.71
CA VAL A 54 -15.35 -0.45 28.14
C VAL A 54 -16.71 -1.16 28.19
N LYS A 55 -17.04 -1.95 27.16
CA LYS A 55 -18.27 -2.74 27.14
C LYS A 55 -18.35 -3.75 28.30
N LYS A 56 -17.23 -4.34 28.72
CA LYS A 56 -17.18 -5.29 29.85
C LYS A 56 -17.32 -4.60 31.21
N GLU A 57 -16.90 -3.34 31.33
CA GLU A 57 -17.03 -2.55 32.57
C GLU A 57 -18.43 -1.94 32.76
N LEU A 58 -19.21 -1.83 31.67
CA LEU A 58 -20.58 -1.27 31.67
C LEU A 58 -21.69 -2.31 31.95
N ILE A 59 -21.39 -3.61 31.98
CA ILE A 59 -22.33 -4.72 32.17
C ILE A 59 -21.95 -5.47 33.44
#